data_AF-Q1JY84-F1
#
_entry.id   AF-Q1JY84-F1
#
_cell.length_a   1.000
_cell.length_b   1.000
_cell.length_c   1.000
_cell.angle_alpha   90.00
_cell.angle_beta   90.00
_cell.angle_gamma   90.00
#
_symmetry.space_group_name_H-M   'P 1'
#
loop_
_entity.id
_entity.type
_entity.pdbx_description
1 polymer ?
#
loop_
_entity_poly.entity_id
_entity_poly.type
_entity_poly.pdbx_seq_one_letter_code
_entity_poly.pdbx_strand_id
1 'polypeptide(L)'
;MQLIDFVGGFGVVVTLTGVVFVGRQTYAHFIRSKAFSYIERFNSQEFMELRIAIDQWLVLHKDPQTMIDVLSSERADDIEVSIKIRTFLNIFQELAVAYEKGMIDKHIFFRNFDYLILSNWDKFANFIYSVRAANNDFSIYKRFELMVNDVRKFKRRDRGKNKTYVFGYGSLMLPESIHNTLQRQSNKYSLYDVTLHGYERSWDIMIPVFSDRLQKKIDVLFLNITKNENSTIDGKILEVDDDELEKLSAREINYNCIEITKDVEKSHPIQRGDTVLTFIGEEKYLLKESAEKVYVMQNYLGIIDRVKTEFPKYERAFDATFEAEVLEGKYSFKV
;
A
#
# COMPACT_ATOMS: atom_id res chain seq x y z
N MET A 1 16.11 -10.12 -70.48
CA MET A 1 14.83 -9.72 -69.87
C MET A 1 14.77 -10.05 -68.38
N GLN A 2 15.24 -11.20 -67.91
CA GLN A 2 15.16 -11.62 -66.50
C GLN A 2 15.99 -10.79 -65.47
N LEU A 3 17.06 -10.09 -65.88
CA LEU A 3 17.89 -9.31 -64.94
C LEU A 3 17.26 -7.97 -64.53
N ILE A 4 16.41 -7.39 -65.39
CA ILE A 4 15.79 -6.07 -65.18
C ILE A 4 14.62 -6.21 -64.18
N ASP A 5 13.87 -7.29 -64.25
CA ASP A 5 12.78 -7.59 -63.30
C ASP A 5 13.30 -7.91 -61.90
N PHE A 6 14.48 -8.54 -61.78
CA PHE A 6 15.11 -8.84 -60.50
C PHE A 6 15.62 -7.57 -59.79
N VAL A 7 16.24 -6.65 -60.51
CA VAL A 7 16.71 -5.35 -59.97
C VAL A 7 15.53 -4.45 -59.62
N GLY A 8 14.46 -4.45 -60.43
CA GLY A 8 13.22 -3.72 -60.13
C GLY A 8 12.51 -4.22 -58.87
N GLY A 9 12.39 -5.55 -58.71
CA GLY A 9 11.81 -6.17 -57.52
C GLY A 9 12.63 -5.90 -56.24
N PHE A 10 13.96 -5.96 -56.33
CA PHE A 10 14.84 -5.69 -55.18
C PHE A 10 14.79 -4.21 -54.76
N GLY A 11 14.74 -3.28 -55.72
CA GLY A 11 14.57 -1.85 -55.45
C GLY A 11 13.28 -1.53 -54.70
N VAL A 12 12.15 -2.12 -55.10
CA VAL A 12 10.86 -1.94 -54.42
C VAL A 12 10.89 -2.47 -52.98
N VAL A 13 11.53 -3.63 -52.75
CA VAL A 13 11.67 -4.21 -51.40
C VAL A 13 12.55 -3.33 -50.50
N VAL A 14 13.66 -2.80 -51.00
CA VAL A 14 14.54 -1.88 -50.24
C VAL A 14 13.82 -0.56 -49.92
N THR A 15 13.06 0.00 -50.88
CA THR A 15 12.28 1.22 -50.62
C THR A 15 11.16 0.99 -49.62
N LEU A 16 10.41 -0.12 -49.73
CA LEU A 16 9.33 -0.45 -48.78
C LEU A 16 9.89 -0.70 -47.37
N THR A 17 10.98 -1.45 -47.25
CA THR A 17 11.66 -1.67 -45.96
C THR A 17 12.19 -0.38 -45.36
N GLY A 18 12.76 0.52 -46.18
CA GLY A 18 13.17 1.86 -45.76
C GLY A 18 12.02 2.73 -45.25
N VAL A 19 10.89 2.78 -45.97
CA VAL A 19 9.69 3.54 -45.56
C VAL A 19 9.10 2.98 -44.26
N VAL A 20 9.01 1.66 -44.12
CA VAL A 20 8.55 1.02 -42.89
C VAL A 20 9.51 1.33 -41.72
N PHE A 21 10.82 1.28 -41.95
CA PHE A 21 11.81 1.58 -40.93
C PHE A 21 11.72 3.04 -40.46
N VAL A 22 11.68 4.00 -41.38
CA VAL A 22 11.53 5.43 -41.07
C VAL A 22 10.21 5.67 -40.34
N GLY A 23 9.10 5.11 -40.82
CA GLY A 23 7.79 5.21 -40.17
C GLY A 23 7.80 4.70 -38.73
N ARG A 24 8.46 3.56 -38.46
CA ARG A 24 8.63 3.02 -37.10
C ARG A 24 9.49 3.93 -36.22
N GLN A 25 10.58 4.49 -36.75
CA GLN A 25 11.44 5.43 -36.02
C GLN A 25 10.69 6.71 -35.68
N THR A 26 9.97 7.31 -36.63
CA THR A 26 9.17 8.51 -36.41
C THR A 26 8.09 8.28 -35.37
N TYR A 27 7.38 7.14 -35.43
CA TYR A 27 6.36 6.79 -34.45
C TYR A 27 6.96 6.60 -33.05
N ALA A 28 8.09 5.89 -32.92
CA ALA A 28 8.78 5.71 -31.65
C ALA A 28 9.27 7.05 -31.07
N HIS A 29 9.80 7.94 -31.92
CA HIS A 29 10.22 9.28 -31.51
C HIS A 29 9.03 10.13 -31.02
N PHE A 30 7.91 10.10 -31.75
CA PHE A 30 6.68 10.80 -31.36
C PHE A 30 6.18 10.34 -29.98
N ILE A 31 6.10 9.03 -29.76
CA ILE A 31 5.66 8.44 -28.48
C ILE A 31 6.56 8.89 -27.32
N ARG A 32 7.89 8.87 -27.50
CA ARG A 32 8.83 9.31 -26.46
C ARG A 32 8.73 10.81 -26.20
N SER A 33 8.64 11.62 -27.25
CA SER A 33 8.47 13.07 -27.14
C SER A 33 7.19 13.42 -26.38
N LYS A 34 6.08 12.72 -26.64
CA LYS A 34 4.85 12.87 -25.86
C LYS A 34 5.02 12.51 -24.40
N ALA A 35 5.72 11.41 -24.09
CA ALA A 35 6.01 11.06 -22.70
C ALA A 35 6.79 12.16 -21.97
N PHE A 36 7.83 12.72 -22.60
CA PHE A 36 8.61 13.82 -22.03
C PHE A 36 7.79 15.10 -21.84
N SER A 37 6.91 15.43 -22.78
CA SER A 37 6.00 16.58 -22.64
C SER A 37 5.09 16.46 -21.41
N TYR A 38 4.60 15.25 -21.07
CA TYR A 38 3.88 15.05 -19.81
C TYR A 38 4.79 15.21 -18.59
N ILE A 39 6.00 14.64 -18.62
CA ILE A 39 6.98 14.79 -17.53
C ILE A 39 7.26 16.27 -17.26
N GLU A 40 7.52 17.06 -18.31
CA GLU A 40 7.74 18.50 -18.21
C GLU A 40 6.51 19.22 -17.63
N ARG A 41 5.30 18.87 -18.08
CA ARG A 41 4.06 19.47 -17.57
C ARG A 41 3.81 19.16 -16.10
N PHE A 42 4.07 17.93 -15.65
CA PHE A 42 3.97 17.56 -14.23
C PHE A 42 5.03 18.24 -13.35
N ASN A 43 6.14 18.68 -13.94
CA ASN A 43 7.22 19.40 -13.27
C ASN A 43 7.18 20.92 -13.53
N SER A 44 6.14 21.43 -14.20
CA SER A 44 6.03 22.86 -14.45
C SER A 44 5.75 23.60 -13.14
N GLN A 45 6.20 24.86 -13.07
CA GLN A 45 5.96 25.71 -11.91
C GLN A 45 4.46 25.83 -11.61
N GLU A 46 3.64 26.06 -12.64
CA GLU A 46 2.19 26.16 -12.51
C GLU A 46 1.56 24.90 -11.90
N PHE A 47 2.00 23.71 -12.34
CA PHE A 47 1.47 22.47 -11.79
C PHE A 47 1.95 22.22 -10.36
N MET A 48 3.19 22.60 -10.05
CA MET A 48 3.72 22.52 -8.69
C MET A 48 2.95 23.45 -7.74
N GLU A 49 2.68 24.69 -8.13
CA GLU A 49 1.87 25.63 -7.35
C GLU A 49 0.44 25.11 -7.15
N LEU A 50 -0.18 24.59 -8.22
CA LEU A 50 -1.50 23.96 -8.14
C LEU A 50 -1.51 22.78 -7.16
N ARG A 51 -0.50 21.92 -7.23
CA ARG A 51 -0.33 20.78 -6.32
C ARG A 51 -0.19 21.23 -4.87
N ILE A 52 0.66 22.22 -4.60
CA ILE A 52 0.89 22.75 -3.25
C ILE A 52 -0.42 23.30 -2.67
N ALA A 53 -1.16 24.09 -3.45
CA ALA A 53 -2.45 24.64 -3.02
C ALA A 53 -3.45 23.55 -2.64
N ILE A 54 -3.52 22.48 -3.44
CA ILE A 54 -4.43 21.36 -3.17
C ILE A 54 -3.95 20.52 -1.98
N ASP A 55 -2.66 20.22 -1.88
CA ASP A 55 -2.09 19.46 -0.75
C ASP A 55 -2.32 20.21 0.57
N GLN A 56 -2.14 21.53 0.60
CA GLN A 56 -2.45 22.37 1.78
C GLN A 56 -3.94 22.30 2.14
N TRP A 57 -4.83 22.41 1.15
CA TRP A 57 -6.26 22.35 1.38
C TRP A 57 -6.70 20.98 1.91
N LEU A 58 -6.17 19.88 1.38
CA LEU A 58 -6.45 18.50 1.81
C LEU A 58 -5.99 18.23 3.25
N VAL A 59 -4.86 18.80 3.67
CA VAL A 59 -4.38 18.66 5.06
C VAL A 59 -5.36 19.26 6.05
N LEU A 60 -5.98 20.38 5.68
CA LEU A 60 -6.95 21.10 6.51
C LEU A 60 -8.35 20.45 6.48
N HIS A 61 -8.70 19.72 5.41
CA HIS A 61 -10.05 19.20 5.17
C HIS A 61 -10.04 17.71 4.84
N LYS A 62 -9.72 16.87 5.84
CA LYS A 62 -9.59 15.41 5.69
C LYS A 62 -10.92 14.65 5.60
N ASP A 63 -12.04 15.30 5.87
CA ASP A 63 -13.36 14.66 5.91
C ASP A 63 -13.98 14.58 4.49
N PRO A 64 -14.38 13.37 4.03
CA PRO A 64 -15.11 13.20 2.77
C PRO A 64 -16.37 14.06 2.63
N GLN A 65 -17.05 14.41 3.73
CA GLN A 65 -18.23 15.27 3.68
C GLN A 65 -17.86 16.70 3.23
N THR A 66 -16.73 17.22 3.69
CA THR A 66 -16.23 18.55 3.31
C THR A 66 -15.96 18.67 1.81
N MET A 67 -15.58 17.56 1.16
CA MET A 67 -15.41 17.52 -0.30
C MET A 67 -16.73 17.68 -1.06
N ILE A 68 -17.83 17.10 -0.56
CA ILE A 68 -19.18 17.26 -1.13
C ILE A 68 -19.66 18.70 -0.94
N ASP A 69 -19.40 19.26 0.25
CA ASP A 69 -19.79 20.62 0.59
C ASP A 69 -19.10 21.62 -0.33
N VAL A 70 -17.79 21.47 -0.57
CA VAL A 70 -17.04 22.30 -1.53
C VAL A 70 -17.58 22.20 -2.95
N LEU A 71 -18.01 21.00 -3.37
CA LEU A 71 -18.57 20.78 -4.71
C LEU A 71 -19.94 21.43 -4.90
N SER A 72 -20.69 21.61 -3.83
CA SER A 72 -22.08 22.10 -3.83
C SER A 72 -22.20 23.54 -3.30
N SER A 73 -21.10 24.12 -2.84
CA SER A 73 -21.05 25.44 -2.22
C SER A 73 -21.17 26.55 -3.25
N GLU A 74 -21.94 27.57 -2.91
CA GLU A 74 -22.02 28.83 -3.68
C GLU A 74 -20.97 29.85 -3.25
N ARG A 75 -20.13 29.52 -2.25
CA ARG A 75 -19.08 30.41 -1.77
C ARG A 75 -17.94 30.50 -2.79
N ALA A 76 -17.48 31.71 -3.06
CA ALA A 76 -16.41 31.96 -4.03
C ALA A 76 -15.12 31.16 -3.73
N ASP A 77 -14.71 31.08 -2.46
CA ASP A 77 -13.51 30.37 -2.04
C ASP A 77 -13.60 28.86 -2.34
N ASP A 78 -14.77 28.25 -2.08
CA ASP A 78 -15.00 26.83 -2.31
C ASP A 78 -15.05 26.51 -3.81
N ILE A 79 -15.67 27.40 -4.60
CA ILE A 79 -15.68 27.31 -6.06
C ILE A 79 -14.24 27.35 -6.60
N GLU A 80 -13.39 28.25 -6.09
CA GLU A 80 -11.99 28.35 -6.51
C GLU A 80 -11.22 27.04 -6.24
N VAL A 81 -11.39 26.46 -5.05
CA VAL A 81 -10.76 25.17 -4.69
C VAL A 81 -11.27 24.04 -5.59
N SER A 82 -12.57 23.97 -5.82
CA SER A 82 -13.19 22.97 -6.72
C SER A 82 -12.60 23.06 -8.14
N ILE A 83 -12.42 24.27 -8.66
CA ILE A 83 -11.77 24.51 -9.96
C ILE A 83 -10.32 24.03 -9.95
N LYS A 84 -9.55 24.32 -8.90
CA LYS A 84 -8.16 23.85 -8.76
C LYS A 84 -8.08 22.33 -8.76
N ILE A 85 -8.90 21.64 -7.96
CA ILE A 85 -8.94 20.17 -7.91
C ILE A 85 -9.31 19.58 -9.27
N ARG A 86 -10.35 20.11 -9.94
CA ARG A 86 -10.76 19.64 -11.27
C ARG A 86 -9.65 19.85 -12.31
N THR A 87 -9.01 21.01 -12.30
CA THR A 87 -7.88 21.32 -13.20
C THR A 87 -6.73 20.33 -12.99
N PHE A 88 -6.42 20.02 -11.75
CA PHE A 88 -5.39 19.04 -11.39
C PHE A 88 -5.75 17.63 -11.87
N LEU A 89 -6.98 17.17 -11.61
CA LEU A 89 -7.45 15.84 -12.02
C LEU A 89 -7.57 15.67 -13.54
N ASN A 90 -7.87 16.75 -14.27
CA ASN A 90 -7.93 16.73 -15.73
C ASN A 90 -6.60 16.33 -16.37
N ILE A 91 -5.46 16.70 -15.76
CA ILE A 91 -4.15 16.30 -16.28
C ILE A 91 -3.99 14.77 -16.23
N PHE A 92 -4.54 14.10 -15.22
CA PHE A 92 -4.57 12.63 -15.17
C PHE A 92 -5.52 12.01 -16.18
N GLN A 93 -6.63 12.68 -16.55
CA GLN A 93 -7.48 12.23 -17.66
C GLN A 93 -6.74 12.31 -18.99
N GLU A 94 -6.08 13.42 -19.25
CA GLU A 94 -5.30 13.61 -20.47
C GLU A 94 -4.20 12.56 -20.58
N LEU A 95 -3.48 12.32 -19.49
CA LEU A 95 -2.47 11.26 -19.40
C LEU A 95 -3.08 9.88 -19.66
N ALA A 96 -4.24 9.58 -19.05
CA ALA A 96 -4.94 8.31 -19.25
C ALA A 96 -5.37 8.09 -20.70
N VAL A 97 -5.89 9.13 -21.37
CA VAL A 97 -6.24 9.08 -22.79
C VAL A 97 -5.00 8.80 -23.64
N ALA A 98 -3.91 9.53 -23.39
CA ALA A 98 -2.68 9.34 -24.15
C ALA A 98 -2.06 7.95 -23.96
N TYR A 99 -2.12 7.41 -22.73
CA TYR A 99 -1.71 6.03 -22.42
C TYR A 99 -2.60 5.00 -23.13
N GLU A 100 -3.93 5.13 -23.04
CA GLU A 100 -4.90 4.22 -23.67
C GLU A 100 -4.71 4.17 -25.20
N LYS A 101 -4.42 5.32 -25.82
CA LYS A 101 -4.20 5.42 -27.28
C LYS A 101 -2.78 5.02 -27.72
N GLY A 102 -1.93 4.56 -26.80
CA GLY A 102 -0.55 4.17 -27.12
C GLY A 102 0.31 5.35 -27.57
N MET A 103 -0.04 6.58 -27.20
CA MET A 103 0.71 7.79 -27.52
C MET A 103 1.86 8.06 -26.55
N ILE A 104 2.00 7.22 -25.51
CA ILE A 104 3.06 7.28 -24.52
C ILE A 104 3.75 5.93 -24.44
N ASP A 105 5.08 5.95 -24.35
CA ASP A 105 5.88 4.73 -24.26
C ASP A 105 5.57 4.05 -22.92
N LYS A 106 5.16 2.78 -22.94
CA LYS A 106 4.75 2.06 -21.73
C LYS A 106 5.87 1.97 -20.71
N HIS A 107 7.12 1.81 -21.13
CA HIS A 107 8.24 1.70 -20.21
C HIS A 107 8.53 3.05 -19.53
N ILE A 108 8.55 4.14 -20.30
CA ILE A 108 8.67 5.50 -19.75
C ILE A 108 7.48 5.80 -18.83
N PHE A 109 6.28 5.39 -19.23
CA PHE A 109 5.05 5.61 -18.46
C PHE A 109 5.13 5.00 -17.06
N PHE A 110 5.36 3.69 -16.97
CA PHE A 110 5.42 3.01 -15.67
C PHE A 110 6.61 3.45 -14.83
N ARG A 111 7.74 3.85 -15.44
CA ARG A 111 8.92 4.29 -14.69
C ARG A 111 8.74 5.67 -14.04
N ASN A 112 7.94 6.56 -14.62
CA ASN A 112 7.85 7.95 -14.18
C ASN A 112 6.50 8.30 -13.53
N PHE A 113 5.42 7.60 -13.88
CA PHE A 113 4.07 7.99 -13.45
C PHE A 113 3.40 6.99 -12.51
N ASP A 114 3.91 5.78 -12.31
CA ASP A 114 3.20 4.74 -11.52
C ASP A 114 2.88 5.21 -10.09
N TYR A 115 3.87 5.73 -9.38
CA TYR A 115 3.72 6.25 -8.03
C TYR A 115 2.81 7.49 -8.01
N LEU A 116 2.99 8.39 -8.97
CA LEU A 116 2.20 9.61 -9.07
C LEU A 116 0.71 9.29 -9.30
N ILE A 117 0.41 8.31 -10.16
CA ILE A 117 -0.94 7.86 -10.48
C ILE A 117 -1.61 7.26 -9.24
N LEU A 118 -0.94 6.30 -8.57
CA LEU A 118 -1.51 5.62 -7.42
C LEU A 118 -1.71 6.57 -6.23
N SER A 119 -0.68 7.34 -5.88
CA SER A 119 -0.74 8.27 -4.75
C SER A 119 -1.83 9.34 -4.91
N ASN A 120 -2.04 9.86 -6.11
CA ASN A 120 -3.11 10.84 -6.35
C ASN A 120 -4.49 10.18 -6.44
N TRP A 121 -4.59 8.96 -6.96
CA TRP A 121 -5.86 8.24 -6.91
C TRP A 121 -6.33 8.05 -5.47
N ASP A 122 -5.45 7.57 -4.59
CA ASP A 122 -5.79 7.31 -3.19
C ASP A 122 -6.22 8.61 -2.46
N LYS A 123 -5.62 9.76 -2.81
CA LYS A 123 -6.03 11.08 -2.30
C LYS A 123 -7.42 11.53 -2.78
N PHE A 124 -7.77 11.28 -4.04
CA PHE A 124 -8.96 11.87 -4.68
C PHE A 124 -10.10 10.90 -4.96
N ALA A 125 -9.94 9.59 -4.69
CA ALA A 125 -10.97 8.60 -5.00
C ALA A 125 -12.34 8.96 -4.39
N ASN A 126 -12.36 9.35 -3.11
CA ASN A 126 -13.59 9.76 -2.43
C ASN A 126 -14.22 10.99 -3.09
N PHE A 127 -13.44 12.02 -3.41
CA PHE A 127 -13.92 13.18 -4.15
C PHE A 127 -14.52 12.80 -5.50
N ILE A 128 -13.82 11.97 -6.27
CA ILE A 128 -14.29 11.51 -7.59
C ILE A 128 -15.63 10.78 -7.46
N TYR A 129 -15.78 9.88 -6.48
CA TYR A 129 -17.03 9.18 -6.24
C TYR A 129 -18.16 10.12 -5.80
N SER A 130 -17.85 11.09 -4.94
CA SER A 130 -18.79 12.14 -4.54
C SER A 130 -19.26 12.99 -5.73
N VAL A 131 -18.36 13.41 -6.62
CA VAL A 131 -18.72 14.15 -7.84
C VAL A 131 -19.64 13.29 -8.73
N ARG A 132 -19.31 12.01 -8.94
CA ARG A 132 -20.12 11.10 -9.75
C ARG A 132 -21.53 10.95 -9.20
N ALA A 133 -21.64 10.76 -7.88
CA ALA A 133 -22.92 10.64 -7.20
C ALA A 133 -23.75 11.92 -7.32
N ALA A 134 -23.14 13.09 -7.07
CA ALA A 134 -23.82 14.39 -7.16
C ALA A 134 -24.30 14.72 -8.58
N ASN A 135 -23.53 14.34 -9.62
CA ASN A 135 -23.88 14.60 -11.02
C ASN A 135 -24.67 13.47 -11.68
N ASN A 136 -24.89 12.36 -10.98
CA ASN A 136 -25.44 11.12 -11.52
C ASN A 136 -24.72 10.66 -12.81
N ASP A 137 -23.40 10.82 -12.87
CA ASP A 137 -22.56 10.46 -14.03
C ASP A 137 -21.31 9.69 -13.60
N PHE A 138 -21.33 8.38 -13.84
CA PHE A 138 -20.22 7.46 -13.51
C PHE A 138 -19.03 7.56 -14.47
N SER A 139 -19.16 8.28 -15.59
CA SER A 139 -18.09 8.46 -16.57
C SER A 139 -17.05 9.47 -16.12
N ILE A 140 -17.41 10.37 -15.19
CA ILE A 140 -16.53 11.40 -14.64
C ILE A 140 -15.27 10.74 -14.09
N TYR A 141 -14.13 11.16 -14.63
CA TYR A 141 -12.80 10.62 -14.34
C TYR A 141 -12.57 9.11 -14.56
N LYS A 142 -13.47 8.40 -15.27
CA LYS A 142 -13.39 6.93 -15.41
C LYS A 142 -12.08 6.45 -16.05
N ARG A 143 -11.48 7.22 -16.96
CA ARG A 143 -10.21 6.82 -17.60
C ARG A 143 -9.03 6.83 -16.61
N PHE A 144 -9.00 7.76 -15.67
CA PHE A 144 -8.01 7.78 -14.60
C PHE A 144 -8.14 6.54 -13.70
N GLU A 145 -9.36 6.18 -13.31
CA GLU A 145 -9.63 4.93 -12.57
C GLU A 145 -9.14 3.68 -13.32
N LEU A 146 -9.43 3.59 -14.62
CA LEU A 146 -8.95 2.47 -15.45
C LEU A 146 -7.43 2.44 -15.54
N MET A 147 -6.79 3.61 -15.72
CA MET A 147 -5.34 3.75 -15.73
C MET A 147 -4.72 3.31 -14.39
N VAL A 148 -5.35 3.64 -13.26
CA VAL A 148 -4.93 3.19 -11.92
C VAL A 148 -4.98 1.67 -11.82
N ASN A 149 -6.07 1.05 -12.30
CA ASN A 149 -6.20 -0.41 -12.29
C ASN A 149 -5.14 -1.08 -13.16
N ASP A 150 -4.82 -0.50 -14.32
CA ASP A 150 -3.73 -0.98 -15.18
C ASP A 150 -2.36 -0.87 -14.49
N VAL A 151 -2.09 0.24 -13.79
CA VAL A 151 -0.87 0.40 -12.99
C VAL A 151 -0.81 -0.62 -11.85
N ARG A 152 -1.90 -0.82 -11.11
CA ARG A 152 -1.98 -1.85 -10.05
C ARG A 152 -1.73 -3.24 -10.63
N LYS A 153 -2.34 -3.57 -11.77
CA LYS A 153 -2.13 -4.86 -12.46
C LYS A 153 -0.71 -5.02 -12.97
N PHE A 154 -0.10 -3.96 -13.50
CA PHE A 154 1.30 -3.98 -13.94
C PHE A 154 2.24 -4.22 -12.75
N LYS A 155 2.05 -3.50 -11.64
CA LYS A 155 2.83 -3.71 -10.41
C LYS A 155 2.62 -5.11 -9.83
N ARG A 156 1.39 -5.64 -9.85
CA ARG A 156 1.08 -7.04 -9.48
C ARG A 156 1.80 -8.05 -10.36
N ARG A 157 1.88 -7.81 -11.67
CA ARG A 157 2.61 -8.68 -12.61
C ARG A 157 4.12 -8.59 -12.44
N ASP A 158 4.66 -7.42 -12.13
CA ASP A 158 6.08 -7.23 -11.84
C ASP A 158 6.46 -7.86 -10.49
N ARG A 159 5.59 -7.71 -9.48
CA ARG A 159 5.61 -8.50 -8.22
C ARG A 159 5.35 -9.98 -8.45
N GLY A 160 4.74 -10.41 -9.56
CA GLY A 160 4.55 -11.82 -9.88
C GLY A 160 5.86 -12.63 -10.00
N LYS A 161 7.03 -11.97 -9.99
CA LYS A 161 8.33 -12.60 -9.83
C LYS A 161 8.87 -12.62 -8.39
N ASN A 162 8.40 -11.73 -7.53
CA ASN A 162 8.94 -11.48 -6.19
C ASN A 162 7.82 -11.58 -5.15
N LYS A 163 8.00 -12.45 -4.17
CA LYS A 163 6.99 -12.71 -3.14
C LYS A 163 7.00 -11.65 -2.06
N THR A 164 5.83 -11.38 -1.51
CA THR A 164 5.68 -10.57 -0.29
C THR A 164 5.48 -11.50 0.89
N TYR A 165 6.23 -11.25 1.96
CA TYR A 165 6.08 -11.96 3.22
C TYR A 165 5.74 -10.98 4.34
N VAL A 166 4.94 -11.45 5.29
CA VAL A 166 4.69 -10.75 6.56
C VAL A 166 5.37 -11.51 7.69
N PHE A 167 6.22 -10.82 8.44
CA PHE A 167 6.86 -11.30 9.65
C PHE A 167 5.91 -11.13 10.85
N GLY A 168 5.62 -12.24 11.52
CA GLY A 168 4.87 -12.32 12.76
C GLY A 168 5.79 -12.63 13.94
N TYR A 169 5.64 -11.86 15.01
CA TYR A 169 6.41 -12.01 16.25
C TYR A 169 5.53 -12.31 17.48
N GLY A 170 4.21 -12.42 17.30
CA GLY A 170 3.22 -12.73 18.32
C GLY A 170 2.13 -13.67 17.79
N SER A 171 0.86 -13.28 17.88
CA SER A 171 -0.28 -14.12 17.45
C SER A 171 -0.24 -14.55 15.98
N LEU A 172 0.39 -13.76 15.09
CA LEU A 172 0.61 -14.12 13.68
C LEU A 172 1.59 -15.30 13.48
N MET A 173 2.15 -15.85 14.54
CA MET A 173 2.91 -17.10 14.50
C MET A 173 2.02 -18.35 14.53
N LEU A 174 0.72 -18.22 14.86
CA LEU A 174 -0.23 -19.34 14.90
C LEU A 174 -1.11 -19.40 13.65
N PRO A 175 -1.22 -20.56 12.98
CA PRO A 175 -2.09 -20.75 11.81
C PRO A 175 -3.56 -20.39 12.07
N GLU A 176 -4.10 -20.70 13.24
CA GLU A 176 -5.50 -20.37 13.59
C GLU A 176 -5.76 -18.85 13.66
N SER A 177 -4.84 -18.09 14.22
CA SER A 177 -4.94 -16.62 14.31
C SER A 177 -4.82 -15.97 12.93
N ILE A 178 -3.96 -16.53 12.07
CA ILE A 178 -3.88 -16.14 10.66
C ILE A 178 -5.20 -16.47 9.94
N HIS A 179 -5.74 -17.67 10.15
CA HIS A 179 -6.97 -18.13 9.50
C HIS A 179 -8.17 -17.25 9.81
N ASN A 180 -8.32 -16.85 11.08
CA ASN A 180 -9.38 -15.94 11.50
C ASN A 180 -9.34 -14.59 10.76
N THR A 181 -8.16 -14.19 10.25
CA THR A 181 -7.97 -12.93 9.52
C THR A 181 -8.08 -13.12 8.00
N LEU A 182 -7.29 -14.05 7.45
CA LEU A 182 -7.17 -14.20 6.00
C LEU A 182 -8.33 -14.98 5.38
N GLN A 183 -8.91 -15.91 6.16
CA GLN A 183 -10.03 -16.77 5.76
C GLN A 183 -9.77 -17.48 4.42
N ARG A 184 -8.54 -18.01 4.24
CA ARG A 184 -8.20 -18.83 3.06
C ARG A 184 -9.12 -20.05 3.02
N GLN A 185 -9.39 -20.57 1.82
CA GLN A 185 -10.18 -21.81 1.67
C GLN A 185 -9.53 -23.01 2.39
N SER A 186 -8.20 -23.02 2.50
CA SER A 186 -7.44 -23.99 3.29
C SER A 186 -6.98 -23.35 4.60
N ASN A 187 -7.08 -24.10 5.70
CA ASN A 187 -6.53 -23.70 7.00
C ASN A 187 -5.02 -24.02 7.15
N LYS A 188 -4.37 -24.49 6.08
CA LYS A 188 -2.93 -24.75 6.06
C LYS A 188 -2.17 -23.52 5.60
N TYR A 189 -1.31 -23.00 6.49
CA TYR A 189 -0.43 -21.87 6.25
C TYR A 189 1.02 -22.34 6.26
N SER A 190 1.77 -22.02 5.21
CA SER A 190 3.21 -22.27 5.17
C SER A 190 3.93 -21.15 5.93
N LEU A 191 4.36 -21.45 7.15
CA LEU A 191 5.11 -20.53 8.00
C LEU A 191 6.56 -20.96 8.06
N TYR A 192 7.47 -19.99 7.92
CA TYR A 192 8.91 -20.24 7.92
C TYR A 192 9.57 -19.47 9.05
N ASP A 193 10.48 -20.12 9.76
CA ASP A 193 11.21 -19.49 10.86
C ASP A 193 12.22 -18.49 10.30
N VAL A 194 12.30 -17.32 10.93
CA VAL A 194 13.32 -16.34 10.58
C VAL A 194 13.70 -15.46 11.77
N THR A 195 14.94 -14.99 11.77
CA THR A 195 15.48 -14.02 12.72
C THR A 195 15.39 -12.61 12.15
N LEU A 196 14.96 -11.64 12.94
CA LEU A 196 14.97 -10.22 12.63
C LEU A 196 16.01 -9.52 13.52
N HIS A 197 16.95 -8.80 12.92
CA HIS A 197 18.00 -8.04 13.60
C HIS A 197 17.61 -6.59 13.83
N GLY A 198 18.12 -5.98 14.90
CA GLY A 198 17.91 -4.57 15.18
C GLY A 198 16.56 -4.27 15.84
N TYR A 199 15.86 -5.30 16.32
CA TYR A 199 14.59 -5.18 17.03
C TYR A 199 14.57 -6.04 18.29
N GLU A 200 13.74 -5.65 19.24
CA GLU A 200 13.40 -6.41 20.43
C GLU A 200 11.89 -6.46 20.62
N ARG A 201 11.39 -7.48 21.34
CA ARG A 201 9.97 -7.56 21.70
C ARG A 201 9.71 -6.68 22.91
N SER A 202 8.61 -5.94 22.87
CA SER A 202 8.16 -5.10 23.97
C SER A 202 6.66 -5.29 24.21
N TRP A 203 6.23 -5.11 25.46
CA TRP A 203 4.81 -5.06 25.84
C TRP A 203 4.45 -3.62 26.15
N ASP A 204 4.32 -2.81 25.11
CA ASP A 204 4.14 -1.37 25.23
C ASP A 204 3.05 -0.81 24.34
N ILE A 205 2.43 -1.57 23.44
CA ILE A 205 1.37 -1.04 22.57
C ILE A 205 0.02 -1.12 23.27
N MET A 206 -0.59 0.05 23.46
CA MET A 206 -1.89 0.21 24.10
C MET A 206 -3.00 0.22 23.05
N ILE A 207 -3.95 -0.68 23.20
CA ILE A 207 -5.12 -0.74 22.32
C ILE A 207 -6.39 -0.61 23.16
N PRO A 208 -7.25 0.38 22.86
CA PRO A 208 -8.53 0.52 23.53
C PRO A 208 -9.46 -0.62 23.09
N VAL A 209 -10.00 -1.35 24.06
CA VAL A 209 -10.97 -2.43 23.83
C VAL A 209 -12.17 -2.28 24.74
N PHE A 210 -13.32 -2.79 24.31
CA PHE A 210 -14.46 -2.94 25.21
C PHE A 210 -14.32 -4.24 25.99
N SER A 211 -14.35 -4.17 27.32
CA SER A 211 -14.32 -5.34 28.21
C SER A 211 -15.73 -5.78 28.56
N ASP A 212 -16.09 -7.01 28.23
CA ASP A 212 -17.38 -7.59 28.63
C ASP A 212 -17.47 -7.79 30.15
N ARG A 213 -16.33 -8.00 30.82
CA ARG A 213 -16.30 -8.20 32.28
C ARG A 213 -16.52 -6.90 33.04
N LEU A 214 -15.86 -5.82 32.60
CA LEU A 214 -15.95 -4.52 33.26
C LEU A 214 -17.05 -3.62 32.67
N GLN A 215 -17.68 -4.05 31.57
CA GLN A 215 -18.73 -3.31 30.85
C GLN A 215 -18.32 -1.87 30.50
N LYS A 216 -17.04 -1.67 30.19
CA LYS A 216 -16.46 -0.37 29.86
C LYS A 216 -15.28 -0.52 28.90
N LYS A 217 -14.91 0.60 28.28
CA LYS A 217 -13.66 0.72 27.53
C LYS A 217 -12.48 0.72 28.51
N ILE A 218 -11.46 -0.05 28.17
CA ILE A 218 -10.20 -0.12 28.90
C ILE A 218 -9.06 -0.14 27.89
N ASP A 219 -7.90 0.35 28.31
CA ASP A 219 -6.68 0.24 27.52
C ASP A 219 -5.95 -1.06 27.90
N VAL A 220 -5.65 -1.86 26.88
CA VAL A 220 -5.01 -3.17 27.03
C VAL A 220 -3.65 -3.16 26.37
N LEU A 221 -2.66 -3.73 27.05
CA LEU A 221 -1.33 -3.98 26.51
C LEU A 221 -1.33 -5.20 25.58
N PHE A 222 -0.73 -5.00 24.42
CA PHE A 222 -0.42 -6.06 23.46
C PHE A 222 1.10 -6.14 23.22
N LEU A 223 1.51 -7.18 22.50
CA LEU A 223 2.90 -7.34 22.11
C LEU A 223 3.24 -6.42 20.93
N ASN A 224 4.44 -5.86 20.96
CA ASN A 224 5.03 -5.01 19.95
C ASN A 224 6.50 -5.41 19.71
N ILE A 225 7.12 -4.73 18.75
CA ILE A 225 8.56 -4.70 18.56
C ILE A 225 9.07 -3.26 18.56
N THR A 226 10.25 -3.03 19.12
CA THR A 226 10.92 -1.73 19.12
C THR A 226 12.31 -1.87 18.53
N LYS A 227 12.86 -0.77 17.99
CA LYS A 227 14.22 -0.78 17.45
C LYS A 227 15.24 -0.90 18.57
N ASN A 228 16.12 -1.89 18.47
CA ASN A 228 17.30 -2.04 19.30
C ASN A 228 18.40 -2.73 18.46
N GLU A 229 19.40 -1.96 18.03
CA GLU A 229 20.44 -2.39 17.09
C GLU A 229 21.24 -3.61 17.56
N ASN A 230 21.30 -3.85 18.86
CA ASN A 230 22.05 -4.96 19.46
C ASN A 230 21.18 -6.20 19.73
N SER A 231 19.88 -6.11 19.42
CA SER A 231 18.92 -7.17 19.69
C SER A 231 18.55 -7.93 18.43
N THR A 232 18.08 -9.15 18.64
CA THR A 232 17.51 -10.00 17.61
C THR A 232 16.23 -10.64 18.13
N ILE A 233 15.25 -10.81 17.26
CA ILE A 233 14.03 -11.52 17.58
C ILE A 233 13.77 -12.60 16.56
N ASP A 234 13.52 -13.81 17.05
CA ASP A 234 12.99 -14.87 16.20
C ASP A 234 11.51 -14.62 15.96
N GLY A 235 11.02 -14.87 14.74
CA GLY A 235 9.60 -14.91 14.42
C GLY A 235 9.30 -15.92 13.34
N LYS A 236 8.17 -15.72 12.66
CA LYS A 236 7.78 -16.50 11.49
C LYS A 236 7.36 -15.59 10.35
N ILE A 237 7.64 -15.98 9.12
CA ILE A 237 7.14 -15.31 7.92
C ILE A 237 6.05 -16.12 7.22
N LEU A 238 5.08 -15.40 6.67
CA LEU A 238 3.99 -15.92 5.87
C LEU A 238 3.97 -15.23 4.52
N GLU A 239 3.92 -16.00 3.42
CA GLU A 239 3.68 -15.46 2.08
C GLU A 239 2.24 -14.94 1.98
N VAL A 240 2.07 -13.71 1.51
CA VAL A 240 0.78 -13.04 1.33
C VAL A 240 0.67 -12.38 -0.03
N ASP A 241 -0.55 -12.32 -0.56
CA ASP A 241 -0.87 -11.45 -1.69
C ASP A 241 -1.30 -10.03 -1.22
N ASP A 242 -1.55 -9.13 -2.18
CA ASP A 242 -1.95 -7.74 -1.88
C ASP A 242 -3.27 -7.66 -1.10
N ASP A 243 -4.26 -8.49 -1.45
CA ASP A 243 -5.59 -8.47 -0.84
C ASP A 243 -5.51 -9.04 0.60
N GLU A 244 -4.62 -10.00 0.84
CA GLU A 244 -4.30 -10.53 2.16
C GLU A 244 -3.51 -9.55 3.02
N LEU A 245 -2.57 -8.81 2.43
CA LEU A 245 -1.86 -7.74 3.12
C LEU A 245 -2.82 -6.62 3.57
N GLU A 246 -3.81 -6.26 2.73
CA GLU A 246 -4.86 -5.31 3.11
C GLU A 246 -5.70 -5.82 4.29
N LYS A 247 -6.07 -7.11 4.31
CA LYS A 247 -6.80 -7.71 5.45
C LYS A 247 -5.97 -7.70 6.73
N LEU A 248 -4.67 -8.01 6.66
CA LEU A 248 -3.78 -7.95 7.81
C LEU A 248 -3.60 -6.51 8.30
N SER A 249 -3.43 -5.55 7.38
CA SER A 249 -3.32 -4.14 7.73
C SER A 249 -4.59 -3.61 8.40
N ALA A 250 -5.76 -4.02 7.93
CA ALA A 250 -7.05 -3.65 8.54
C ALA A 250 -7.24 -4.23 9.95
N ARG A 251 -6.57 -5.35 10.26
CA ARG A 251 -6.58 -5.96 11.59
C ARG A 251 -5.66 -5.21 12.57
N GLU A 252 -4.52 -4.71 12.11
CA GLU A 252 -3.48 -4.10 12.93
C GLU A 252 -3.64 -2.56 13.03
N ILE A 253 -4.83 -2.08 13.43
CA ILE A 253 -5.28 -0.67 13.36
C ILE A 253 -4.32 0.33 14.05
N ASN A 254 -3.59 -0.11 15.07
CA ASN A 254 -2.68 0.74 15.86
C ASN A 254 -1.19 0.52 15.53
N TYR A 255 -0.90 -0.14 14.40
CA TYR A 255 0.45 -0.45 13.95
C TYR A 255 0.71 0.12 12.55
N ASN A 256 1.95 0.55 12.34
CA ASN A 256 2.48 0.87 11.03
C ASN A 256 2.99 -0.40 10.33
N CYS A 257 2.57 -0.61 9.09
CA CYS A 257 3.18 -1.61 8.22
C CYS A 257 4.50 -1.07 7.67
N ILE A 258 5.63 -1.68 8.03
CA ILE A 258 6.98 -1.27 7.61
C ILE A 258 7.70 -2.38 6.87
N GLU A 259 8.62 -2.01 5.99
CA GLU A 259 9.51 -2.97 5.31
C GLU A 259 10.76 -3.24 6.15
N ILE A 260 11.04 -4.51 6.38
CA ILE A 260 12.19 -5.01 7.16
C ILE A 260 13.08 -5.97 6.35
N THR A 261 12.92 -6.03 5.02
CA THR A 261 13.63 -6.97 4.13
C THR A 261 15.14 -7.04 4.38
N LYS A 262 15.78 -5.92 4.74
CA LYS A 262 17.22 -5.82 4.98
C LYS A 262 17.66 -6.28 6.37
N ASP A 263 16.74 -6.26 7.31
CA ASP A 263 16.97 -6.54 8.73
C ASP A 263 16.72 -8.02 9.05
N VAL A 264 16.10 -8.74 8.12
CA VAL A 264 15.76 -10.16 8.23
C VAL A 264 16.96 -11.02 7.83
N GLU A 265 17.32 -11.98 8.68
CA GLU A 265 18.35 -12.97 8.38
C GLU A 265 17.93 -13.78 7.14
N LYS A 266 18.87 -13.99 6.21
CA LYS A 266 18.59 -14.75 4.98
C LYS A 266 18.19 -16.18 5.33
N SER A 267 16.89 -16.45 5.26
CA SER A 267 16.31 -17.77 5.44
C SER A 267 15.58 -18.20 4.17
N HIS A 268 15.55 -19.52 3.92
CA HIS A 268 14.62 -20.07 2.94
C HIS A 268 13.20 -19.87 3.49
N PRO A 269 12.24 -19.28 2.75
CA PRO A 269 12.14 -19.21 1.29
C PRO A 269 12.46 -17.85 0.64
N ILE A 270 13.02 -16.88 1.37
CA ILE A 270 13.22 -15.51 0.85
C ILE A 270 14.24 -15.52 -0.29
N GLN A 271 13.82 -15.05 -1.47
CA GLN A 271 14.67 -14.90 -2.66
C GLN A 271 15.06 -13.44 -2.89
N ARG A 272 16.04 -13.24 -3.79
CA ARG A 272 16.47 -11.89 -4.18
C ARG A 272 15.33 -11.18 -4.90
N GLY A 273 14.85 -10.09 -4.31
CA GLY A 273 13.76 -9.27 -4.85
C GLY A 273 12.47 -9.39 -4.06
N ASP A 274 12.35 -10.42 -3.21
CA ASP A 274 11.23 -10.57 -2.28
C ASP A 274 11.23 -9.44 -1.24
N THR A 275 10.05 -9.15 -0.70
CA THR A 275 9.85 -8.11 0.30
C THR A 275 9.35 -8.75 1.59
N VAL A 276 9.93 -8.34 2.72
CA VAL A 276 9.43 -8.74 4.05
C VAL A 276 8.92 -7.51 4.78
N LEU A 277 7.66 -7.58 5.20
CA LEU A 277 6.96 -6.53 5.94
C LEU A 277 6.70 -6.99 7.38
N THR A 278 6.53 -6.04 8.30
CA THR A 278 6.05 -6.30 9.67
C THR A 278 5.16 -5.15 10.13
N PHE A 279 4.46 -5.37 11.25
CA PHE A 279 3.64 -4.36 11.89
C PHE A 279 4.35 -3.88 13.16
N ILE A 280 4.60 -2.58 13.28
CA ILE A 280 5.22 -1.95 14.46
C ILE A 280 4.26 -0.94 15.07
N GLY A 281 4.10 -0.94 16.39
CA GLY A 281 3.16 -0.05 17.08
C GLY A 281 3.41 1.42 16.76
N GLU A 282 2.35 2.19 16.50
CA GLU A 282 2.52 3.63 16.30
C GLU A 282 2.92 4.31 17.62
N GLU A 283 3.88 5.25 17.56
CA GLU A 283 4.41 5.96 18.73
C GLU A 283 3.31 6.58 19.61
N LYS A 284 2.22 7.06 19.00
CA LYS A 284 1.11 7.69 19.72
C LYS A 284 0.30 6.72 20.59
N TYR A 285 0.40 5.41 20.33
CA TYR A 285 -0.27 4.34 21.06
C TYR A 285 0.67 3.57 22.00
N LEU A 286 1.96 3.94 22.05
CA LEU A 286 2.88 3.34 23.03
C LEU A 286 2.55 3.81 24.45
N LEU A 287 2.72 2.89 25.40
CA LEU A 287 2.59 3.11 26.82
C LEU A 287 3.56 4.22 27.25
N LYS A 288 3.02 5.29 27.81
CA LYS A 288 3.81 6.36 28.43
C LYS A 288 3.91 6.09 29.94
N GLU A 289 5.01 6.51 30.57
CA GLU A 289 5.34 6.29 31.99
C GLU A 289 4.26 6.72 33.03
N SER A 290 3.14 7.32 32.60
CA SER A 290 2.06 7.79 33.46
C SER A 290 0.68 7.25 33.08
N ALA A 291 0.55 5.98 32.71
CA ALA A 291 -0.77 5.40 32.45
C ALA A 291 -1.51 5.05 33.75
N GLU A 292 -2.84 5.27 33.73
CA GLU A 292 -3.77 4.63 34.65
C GLU A 292 -3.60 3.09 34.64
N LYS A 293 -4.30 2.40 35.54
CA LYS A 293 -4.28 0.93 35.67
C LYS A 293 -4.38 0.25 34.29
N VAL A 294 -3.28 -0.38 33.87
CA VAL A 294 -3.15 -1.06 32.58
C VAL A 294 -3.58 -2.52 32.71
N TYR A 295 -4.23 -3.05 31.67
CA TYR A 295 -4.69 -4.44 31.65
C TYR A 295 -3.96 -5.26 30.58
N VAL A 296 -3.83 -6.57 30.82
CA VAL A 296 -3.51 -7.56 29.79
C VAL A 296 -4.62 -8.61 29.78
N MET A 297 -5.14 -8.96 28.61
CA MET A 297 -6.23 -9.93 28.51
C MET A 297 -5.71 -11.37 28.66
N GLN A 298 -6.32 -12.14 29.56
CA GLN A 298 -5.96 -13.57 29.77
C GLN A 298 -6.05 -14.39 28.47
N ASN A 299 -7.03 -14.09 27.61
CA ASN A 299 -7.17 -14.78 26.32
C ASN A 299 -5.99 -14.51 25.38
N TYR A 300 -5.40 -13.32 25.45
CA TYR A 300 -4.22 -12.98 24.66
C TYR A 300 -2.98 -13.69 25.21
N LEU A 301 -2.82 -13.74 26.54
CA LEU A 301 -1.77 -14.55 27.17
C LEU A 301 -1.87 -16.03 26.77
N GLY A 302 -3.08 -16.59 26.71
CA GLY A 302 -3.29 -17.95 26.22
C GLY A 302 -2.91 -18.16 24.74
N ILE A 303 -2.94 -17.12 23.91
CA ILE A 303 -2.37 -17.18 22.54
C ILE A 303 -0.84 -17.26 22.61
N ILE A 304 -0.22 -16.43 23.43
CA ILE A 304 1.24 -16.42 23.61
C ILE A 304 1.74 -17.75 24.21
N ASP A 305 1.04 -18.30 25.21
CA ASP A 305 1.38 -19.60 25.80
C ASP A 305 1.30 -20.74 24.78
N ARG A 306 0.35 -20.67 23.84
CA ARG A 306 0.28 -21.62 22.72
C ARG A 306 1.45 -21.44 21.76
N VAL A 307 1.86 -20.20 21.47
CA VAL A 307 3.10 -19.96 20.68
C VAL A 307 4.31 -20.56 21.38
N LYS A 308 4.46 -20.36 22.70
CA LYS A 308 5.53 -20.97 23.51
C LYS A 308 5.49 -22.50 23.45
N THR A 309 4.30 -23.08 23.54
CA THR A 309 4.09 -24.54 23.53
C THR A 309 4.38 -25.16 22.15
N GLU A 310 3.85 -24.58 21.08
CA GLU A 310 4.07 -25.06 19.71
C GLU A 310 5.51 -24.80 19.25
N PHE A 311 6.13 -23.74 19.77
CA PHE A 311 7.48 -23.34 19.42
C PHE A 311 8.34 -23.01 20.66
N PRO A 312 8.85 -24.04 21.37
CA PRO A 312 9.60 -23.86 22.62
C PRO A 312 10.85 -22.98 22.51
N LYS A 313 11.46 -22.90 21.32
CA LYS A 313 12.62 -22.04 21.08
C LYS A 313 12.34 -20.54 21.31
N TYR A 314 11.07 -20.12 21.31
CA TYR A 314 10.67 -18.73 21.53
C TYR A 314 10.27 -18.43 22.98
N GLU A 315 10.32 -19.39 23.90
CA GLU A 315 9.82 -19.25 25.27
C GLU A 315 10.37 -18.00 25.98
N ARG A 316 11.70 -17.87 26.00
CA ARG A 316 12.41 -16.73 26.61
C ARG A 316 12.11 -15.39 25.96
N ALA A 317 11.67 -15.39 24.71
CA ALA A 317 11.46 -14.16 23.95
C ALA A 317 10.16 -13.44 24.34
N PHE A 318 9.26 -14.09 25.07
CA PHE A 318 7.99 -13.50 25.53
C PHE A 318 7.94 -13.25 27.04
N ASP A 319 9.04 -13.48 27.77
CA ASP A 319 9.10 -13.36 29.25
C ASP A 319 9.23 -11.91 29.73
N ALA A 320 8.75 -10.94 28.96
CA ALA A 320 8.82 -9.55 29.34
C ALA A 320 8.07 -9.29 30.66
N THR A 321 8.72 -8.55 31.55
CA THR A 321 8.13 -8.00 32.75
C THR A 321 7.29 -6.78 32.39
N PHE A 322 5.98 -6.87 32.59
CA PHE A 322 5.06 -5.73 32.50
C PHE A 322 4.28 -5.62 33.83
N GLU A 323 4.03 -4.39 34.27
CA GLU A 323 3.14 -4.12 35.42
C GLU A 323 1.72 -3.88 34.90
N ALA A 324 0.96 -4.96 34.69
CA ALA A 324 -0.44 -4.88 34.28
C ALA A 324 -1.32 -5.89 35.01
N GLU A 325 -2.58 -5.52 35.23
CA GLU A 325 -3.57 -6.43 35.79
C GLU A 325 -4.06 -7.40 34.71
N VAL A 326 -4.01 -8.69 35.01
CA VAL A 326 -4.54 -9.71 34.09
C VAL A 326 -6.07 -9.75 34.21
N LEU A 327 -6.75 -9.47 33.10
CA LEU A 327 -8.21 -9.44 33.04
C LEU A 327 -8.75 -10.65 32.27
N GLU A 328 -9.58 -11.44 32.95
CA GLU A 328 -10.34 -12.51 32.32
C GLU A 328 -11.58 -11.97 31.61
N GLY A 329 -12.01 -12.67 30.55
CA GLY A 329 -13.22 -12.36 29.80
C GLY A 329 -12.96 -12.08 28.32
N LYS A 330 -14.05 -11.89 27.57
CA LYS A 330 -13.99 -11.51 26.16
C LYS A 330 -13.80 -10.00 26.03
N TYR A 331 -13.25 -9.60 24.90
CA TYR A 331 -13.10 -8.20 24.52
C TYR A 331 -13.39 -8.03 23.04
N SER A 332 -13.80 -6.81 22.67
CA SER A 332 -13.99 -6.44 21.27
C SER A 332 -13.25 -5.14 20.93
N PHE A 333 -12.65 -5.11 19.75
CA PHE A 333 -12.08 -3.90 19.15
C PHE A 333 -13.15 -2.98 18.55
N LYS A 334 -14.39 -3.45 18.41
CA LYS A 334 -15.52 -2.68 17.88
C LYS A 334 -16.14 -1.81 18.96
N VAL A 335 -16.39 -0.55 18.58
CA VAL A 335 -17.41 0.34 19.13
C VAL A 335 -18.51 0.42 18.10
#